data_AF-A0A1M5CJB0-F1
#
_entry.id   AF-A0A1M5CJB0-F1
#
_cell.length_a   1.000
_cell.length_b   1.000
_cell.length_c   1.000
_cell.angle_alpha   90.00
_cell.angle_beta   90.00
_cell.angle_gamma   90.00
#
_symmetry.space_group_name_H-M   'P 1'
#
loop_
_entity.id
_entity.type
_entity.pdbx_description
1 polymer ?
#
loop_
_entity_poly.entity_id
_entity_poly.type
_entity_poly.pdbx_seq_one_letter_code
_entity_poly.pdbx_strand_id
1 'polypeptide(L)'
;MVGATGALRPAVAALRAGGAEVHALARHVDLAGVVPVAVDWHDTAAVRVALEGRELDEALVYAPTAPAASVAALVAAVSGRVVRLLPSAALRPPATLADLAAPDAVRVVLGWARGAGGSRWHTPAEISAAALGALRDGHDTVLGAVRPWSHRPV
;
A
#
# COMPACT_ATOMS: atom_id res chain seq x y z
N MET A 1 7.42 3.34 -3.80
CA MET A 1 5.94 3.26 -3.76
C MET A 1 5.42 2.28 -4.80
N VAL A 2 4.49 1.41 -4.40
CA VAL A 2 3.79 0.44 -5.28
C VAL A 2 2.31 0.76 -5.33
N GLY A 3 1.74 0.86 -6.53
CA GLY A 3 0.36 1.33 -6.73
C GLY A 3 0.24 2.85 -6.92
N ALA A 4 1.36 3.52 -7.19
CA ALA A 4 1.48 4.96 -7.43
C ALA A 4 0.64 5.47 -8.63
N THR A 5 0.32 4.59 -9.59
CA THR A 5 -0.51 4.91 -10.76
C THR A 5 -2.01 4.73 -10.51
N GLY A 6 -2.41 4.16 -9.37
CA GLY A 6 -3.78 3.87 -9.01
C GLY A 6 -4.19 4.48 -7.66
N ALA A 7 -4.58 3.64 -6.70
CA ALA A 7 -5.14 4.06 -5.41
C ALA A 7 -4.23 4.98 -4.59
N LEU A 8 -2.92 4.95 -4.81
CA LEU A 8 -1.93 5.79 -4.10
C LEU A 8 -1.47 7.01 -4.90
N ARG A 9 -2.05 7.30 -6.06
CA ARG A 9 -1.69 8.49 -6.85
C ARG A 9 -1.79 9.79 -6.04
N PRO A 10 -2.83 10.03 -5.21
CA PRO A 10 -2.86 11.22 -4.35
C PRO A 10 -1.73 11.27 -3.32
N ALA A 11 -1.27 10.13 -2.79
CA ALA A 11 -0.14 10.09 -1.87
C ALA A 11 1.16 10.54 -2.51
N VAL A 12 1.38 10.25 -3.80
CA VAL A 12 2.55 10.75 -4.55
C VAL A 12 2.58 12.27 -4.52
N ALA A 13 1.46 12.92 -4.83
CA ALA A 13 1.40 14.38 -4.86
C ALA A 13 1.71 15.00 -3.49
N ALA A 14 1.15 14.42 -2.42
CA ALA A 14 1.38 14.87 -1.06
C ALA A 14 2.85 14.71 -0.60
N LEU A 15 3.47 13.55 -0.85
CA LEU A 15 4.87 13.31 -0.51
C LEU A 15 5.81 14.27 -1.24
N ARG A 16 5.56 14.49 -2.54
CA ARG A 16 6.34 15.43 -3.34
C ARG A 16 6.19 16.88 -2.88
N ALA A 17 4.98 17.29 -2.51
CA ALA A 17 4.76 18.62 -1.92
C ALA A 17 5.52 18.80 -0.60
N GLY A 18 5.77 17.71 0.14
CA GLY A 18 6.64 17.67 1.31
C GLY A 18 8.14 17.56 1.02
N GLY A 19 8.55 17.57 -0.26
CA GLY A 19 9.96 17.50 -0.67
C GLY A 19 10.53 16.10 -0.84
N ALA A 20 9.73 15.03 -0.71
CA ALA A 20 10.22 13.67 -0.88
C ALA A 20 10.44 13.32 -2.37
N GLU A 21 11.55 12.63 -2.65
CA GLU A 21 11.76 11.92 -3.91
C GLU A 21 10.94 10.62 -3.90
N VAL A 22 10.07 10.43 -4.89
CA VAL A 22 9.19 9.27 -4.95
C VAL A 22 9.63 8.32 -6.05
N HIS A 23 10.12 7.14 -5.68
CA HIS A 23 10.35 6.03 -6.61
C HIS A 23 9.02 5.28 -6.84
N ALA A 24 8.52 5.29 -8.07
CA ALA A 24 7.29 4.60 -8.45
C ALA A 24 7.62 3.28 -9.14
N LEU A 25 7.25 2.15 -8.51
CA LEU A 25 7.53 0.82 -9.02
C LEU A 25 6.28 0.23 -9.68
N ALA A 26 6.30 0.08 -11.00
CA ALA A 26 5.23 -0.53 -11.79
C ALA A 26 5.76 -0.96 -13.17
N ARG A 27 5.00 -1.78 -13.91
CA ARG A 27 5.38 -2.16 -15.29
C ARG A 27 5.51 -0.95 -16.22
N HIS A 28 4.61 0.01 -16.06
CA HIS A 28 4.59 1.26 -16.78
C HIS A 28 4.27 2.38 -15.80
N VAL A 29 5.09 3.43 -15.82
CA VAL A 29 4.93 4.61 -14.98
C VAL A 29 4.80 5.82 -15.90
N ASP A 30 3.59 6.32 -16.03
CA ASP A 30 3.29 7.60 -16.70
C ASP A 30 2.79 8.59 -15.63
N LEU A 31 3.74 9.11 -14.85
CA LEU A 31 3.47 10.06 -13.77
C LEU A 31 4.60 11.08 -13.71
N ALA A 32 4.25 12.36 -13.78
CA ALA A 32 5.24 13.42 -13.75
C ALA A 32 5.90 13.57 -12.36
N GLY A 33 7.22 13.76 -12.37
CA GLY A 33 8.04 14.08 -11.20
C GLY A 33 8.18 12.96 -10.16
N VAL A 34 8.03 11.72 -10.59
CA VAL A 34 8.51 10.55 -9.85
C VAL A 34 9.73 9.96 -10.54
N VAL A 35 10.53 9.18 -9.82
CA VAL A 35 11.57 8.34 -10.40
C VAL A 35 10.92 7.02 -10.81
N PRO A 36 10.74 6.74 -12.11
CA PRO A 36 10.12 5.49 -12.54
C PRO A 36 11.08 4.31 -12.33
N VAL A 37 10.57 3.22 -11.78
CA VAL A 37 11.28 1.95 -11.66
C VAL A 37 10.42 0.89 -12.34
N ALA A 38 10.74 0.60 -13.60
CA ALA A 38 9.97 -0.32 -14.43
C ALA A 38 10.19 -1.77 -13.96
N VAL A 39 9.16 -2.38 -13.35
CA VAL A 39 9.24 -3.75 -12.84
C VAL A 39 7.86 -4.41 -12.75
N ASP A 40 7.77 -5.70 -13.06
CA ASP A 40 6.59 -6.52 -12.74
C ASP A 40 6.73 -7.11 -11.33
N TRP A 41 5.79 -6.78 -10.46
CA TRP A 41 5.75 -7.26 -9.08
C TRP A 41 5.54 -8.77 -8.92
N HIS A 42 5.15 -9.48 -9.98
CA HIS A 42 5.06 -10.93 -9.95
C HIS A 42 6.39 -11.62 -10.27
N ASP A 43 7.35 -10.89 -10.84
CA ASP A 43 8.71 -11.38 -11.07
C ASP A 43 9.61 -10.99 -9.90
N THR A 44 9.74 -11.90 -8.94
CA THR A 44 10.54 -11.66 -7.73
C THR A 44 12.02 -11.40 -8.04
N ALA A 45 12.57 -12.01 -9.09
CA ALA A 45 13.95 -11.80 -9.47
C ALA A 45 14.13 -10.38 -10.03
N ALA A 46 13.23 -9.95 -10.92
CA ALA A 46 13.24 -8.60 -11.44
C ALA A 46 13.03 -7.54 -10.34
N VAL A 47 12.17 -7.81 -9.35
CA VAL A 47 11.99 -6.92 -8.17
C VAL A 47 13.30 -6.76 -7.40
N ARG A 48 14.03 -7.85 -7.13
CA ARG A 48 15.32 -7.76 -6.43
C ARG A 48 16.33 -6.91 -7.21
N VAL A 49 16.52 -7.22 -8.49
CA VAL A 49 17.44 -6.46 -9.37
C VAL A 49 17.05 -4.99 -9.44
N ALA A 50 15.75 -4.69 -9.54
CA ALA A 50 15.27 -3.31 -9.59
C ALA A 50 15.52 -2.52 -8.29
N LEU A 51 15.67 -3.20 -7.16
CA LEU A 51 15.91 -2.63 -5.83
C LEU A 51 17.39 -2.60 -5.43
N GLU A 52 18.26 -3.35 -6.11
CA GLU A 52 19.69 -3.40 -5.81
C GLU A 52 20.34 -2.00 -5.85
N GLY A 53 21.14 -1.70 -4.82
CA GLY A 53 21.85 -0.43 -4.68
C GLY A 53 20.97 0.80 -4.41
N ARG A 54 19.67 0.64 -4.19
CA ARG A 54 18.78 1.73 -3.82
C ARG A 54 18.70 1.88 -2.31
N GLU A 55 18.84 3.12 -1.85
CA GLU A 55 18.58 3.49 -0.47
C GLU A 55 17.17 4.07 -0.40
N LEU A 56 16.22 3.32 0.18
CA LEU A 56 14.84 3.75 0.34
C LEU A 56 14.54 3.93 1.82
N ASP A 57 14.14 5.13 2.22
CA ASP A 57 13.83 5.41 3.64
C ASP A 57 12.47 4.83 4.05
N GLU A 58 11.49 4.87 3.14
CA GLU A 58 10.11 4.51 3.42
C GLU A 58 9.43 3.88 2.20
N ALA A 59 8.40 3.07 2.44
CA ALA A 59 7.60 2.49 1.36
C ALA A 59 6.11 2.43 1.66
N LEU A 60 5.29 2.91 0.72
CA LEU A 60 3.87 2.60 0.61
C LEU A 60 3.66 1.50 -0.43
N VAL A 61 2.96 0.44 -0.05
CA VAL A 61 2.81 -0.79 -0.86
C VAL A 61 1.36 -1.17 -1.00
N TYR A 62 0.75 -0.88 -2.15
CA TYR A 62 -0.52 -1.48 -2.56
C TYR A 62 -0.30 -2.43 -3.74
N ALA A 63 -0.12 -3.71 -3.43
CA ALA A 63 0.10 -4.78 -4.40
C ALA A 63 -0.61 -6.06 -3.92
N PRO A 64 -1.96 -6.10 -3.98
CA PRO A 64 -2.74 -7.17 -3.35
C PRO A 64 -2.49 -8.56 -3.95
N THR A 65 -1.93 -8.63 -5.16
CA THR A 65 -1.61 -9.89 -5.85
C THR A 65 -0.10 -10.20 -5.88
N ALA A 66 0.74 -9.36 -5.27
CA ALA A 66 2.18 -9.57 -5.30
C ALA A 66 2.56 -10.84 -4.53
N PRO A 67 3.48 -11.67 -5.05
CA PRO A 67 4.08 -12.77 -4.31
C PRO A 67 4.72 -12.27 -3.02
N ALA A 68 4.61 -13.07 -1.94
CA ALA A 68 5.19 -12.75 -0.64
C ALA A 68 6.71 -12.47 -0.73
N ALA A 69 7.42 -13.19 -1.61
CA ALA A 69 8.85 -13.01 -1.81
C ALA A 69 9.22 -11.65 -2.44
N SER A 70 8.37 -11.09 -3.30
CA SER A 70 8.57 -9.74 -3.86
C SER A 70 8.34 -8.65 -2.82
N VAL A 71 7.35 -8.84 -1.96
CA VAL A 71 7.14 -7.96 -0.80
C VAL A 71 8.32 -8.04 0.16
N ALA A 72 8.81 -9.24 0.47
CA ALA A 72 9.97 -9.43 1.34
C ALA A 72 11.23 -8.76 0.78
N ALA A 73 11.46 -8.85 -0.53
CA ALA A 73 12.56 -8.15 -1.19
C ALA A 73 12.45 -6.62 -1.05
N LEU A 74 11.24 -6.07 -1.20
CA LEU A 74 11.00 -4.64 -0.97
C LEU A 74 11.24 -4.25 0.49
N VAL A 75 10.74 -5.02 1.44
CA VAL A 75 10.93 -4.75 2.88
C VAL A 75 12.41 -4.73 3.22
N ALA A 76 13.19 -5.67 2.69
CA ALA A 76 14.64 -5.74 2.92
C ALA A 76 15.42 -4.56 2.29
N ALA A 77 14.87 -3.90 1.27
CA ALA A 77 15.49 -2.77 0.60
C ALA A 77 15.14 -1.40 1.24
N VAL A 78 14.29 -1.38 2.26
CA VAL A 78 13.83 -0.17 2.93
C VAL A 78 14.47 -0.08 4.31
N SER A 79 15.17 1.00 4.61
CA SER A 79 15.86 1.21 5.89
C SER A 79 14.93 1.63 7.02
N GLY A 80 13.81 2.27 6.68
CA GLY A 80 12.80 2.73 7.62
C GLY A 80 11.46 2.03 7.44
N ARG A 81 10.38 2.80 7.35
CA ARG A 81 9.03 2.29 7.54
C ARG A 81 8.40 1.77 6.25
N VAL A 82 7.87 0.55 6.32
CA VAL A 82 7.04 -0.03 5.25
C VAL A 82 5.59 -0.06 5.69
N VAL A 83 4.71 0.54 4.89
CA VAL A 83 3.26 0.47 5.04
C VAL A 83 2.67 -0.39 3.93
N ARG A 84 1.99 -1.46 4.31
CA ARG A 84 1.29 -2.38 3.41
C ARG A 84 -0.20 -2.12 3.43
N LEU A 85 -0.76 -1.82 2.27
CA LEU A 85 -2.19 -1.70 2.07
C LEU A 85 -2.75 -3.07 1.69
N LEU A 86 -3.70 -3.56 2.48
CA LEU A 86 -4.31 -4.87 2.32
C LEU A 86 -5.80 -4.69 1.96
N PRO A 87 -6.33 -5.45 0.99
CA PRO A 87 -7.77 -5.40 0.71
C PRO A 87 -8.58 -5.95 1.90
N SER A 88 -9.84 -5.55 2.02
CA SER A 88 -10.78 -6.08 3.03
C SER A 88 -10.82 -7.61 3.10
N ALA A 89 -10.55 -8.31 1.99
CA ALA A 89 -10.44 -9.76 1.90
C ALA A 89 -9.40 -10.36 2.86
N ALA A 90 -8.35 -9.63 3.23
CA ALA A 90 -7.37 -10.07 4.23
C ALA A 90 -8.02 -10.32 5.60
N LEU A 91 -9.11 -9.61 5.90
CA LEU A 91 -9.89 -9.81 7.11
C LEU A 91 -11.22 -10.53 6.84
N ARG A 92 -11.32 -11.36 5.80
CA ARG A 92 -12.52 -12.19 5.61
C ARG A 92 -12.76 -13.05 6.86
N PRO A 93 -13.98 -13.08 7.44
CA PRO A 93 -14.25 -13.92 8.61
C PRO A 93 -13.80 -15.36 8.41
N PRO A 94 -13.19 -16.00 9.43
CA PRO A 94 -13.07 -15.52 10.81
C PRO A 94 -11.87 -14.60 11.11
N ALA A 95 -11.04 -14.27 10.11
CA ALA A 95 -9.77 -13.57 10.32
C ALA A 95 -9.92 -12.19 10.99
N THR A 96 -8.95 -11.87 11.83
CA THR A 96 -8.77 -10.62 12.57
C THR A 96 -7.42 -9.97 12.24
N LEU A 97 -7.23 -8.71 12.66
CA LEU A 97 -5.97 -8.00 12.44
C LEU A 97 -4.79 -8.69 13.15
N ALA A 98 -5.04 -9.34 14.29
CA ALA A 98 -4.02 -10.10 15.02
C ALA A 98 -3.51 -11.32 14.23
N ASP A 99 -4.33 -11.88 13.33
CA ASP A 99 -3.96 -13.06 12.52
C ASP A 99 -3.06 -12.71 11.33
N LEU A 100 -2.92 -11.43 10.98
CA LEU A 100 -2.15 -11.01 9.82
C LEU A 100 -0.66 -10.95 10.15
N ALA A 101 0.14 -11.92 9.71
CA ALA A 101 1.59 -11.86 9.87
C ALA A 101 2.22 -10.70 9.07
N ALA A 102 2.86 -9.75 9.77
CA ALA A 102 3.67 -8.68 9.18
C ALA A 102 4.61 -8.04 10.23
N PRO A 103 5.60 -8.79 10.77
CA PRO A 103 6.48 -8.25 11.81
C PRO A 103 7.24 -6.99 11.37
N ASP A 104 7.51 -6.86 10.07
CA ASP A 104 8.37 -5.80 9.52
C ASP A 104 7.58 -4.75 8.71
N ALA A 105 6.26 -4.67 8.86
CA ALA A 105 5.46 -3.67 8.16
C ALA A 105 4.21 -3.24 8.92
N VAL A 106 3.93 -1.94 8.87
CA VAL A 106 2.66 -1.35 9.29
C VAL A 106 1.57 -1.71 8.28
N ARG A 107 0.41 -2.14 8.77
CA ARG A 107 -0.70 -2.61 7.94
C ARG A 107 -1.81 -1.58 7.91
N VAL A 108 -2.31 -1.29 6.71
CA VAL A 108 -3.56 -0.56 6.49
C VAL A 108 -4.53 -1.50 5.80
N VAL A 109 -5.53 -2.00 6.53
CA VAL A 109 -6.58 -2.81 5.91
C VAL A 109 -7.66 -1.88 5.34
N LEU A 110 -7.90 -2.00 4.04
CA LEU A 110 -8.90 -1.24 3.30
C LEU A 110 -10.28 -1.88 3.45
N GLY A 111 -11.07 -1.37 4.37
CA GLY A 111 -12.47 -1.70 4.55
C GLY A 111 -13.37 -0.98 3.54
N TRP A 112 -14.59 -0.67 3.97
CA TRP A 112 -15.55 0.13 3.21
C TRP A 112 -16.06 1.30 4.04
N ALA A 113 -16.35 2.41 3.37
CA ALA A 113 -17.03 3.54 4.00
C ALA A 113 -18.52 3.21 4.17
N ARG A 114 -19.14 3.72 5.24
CA ARG A 114 -20.59 3.71 5.42
C ARG A 114 -21.12 5.12 5.22
N GLY A 115 -22.20 5.26 4.48
CA GLY A 115 -22.90 6.54 4.29
C GLY A 115 -24.41 6.35 4.22
N ALA A 116 -25.13 7.46 4.02
CA ALA A 116 -26.59 7.47 3.94
C ALA A 116 -27.14 6.56 2.82
N GLY A 117 -26.38 6.33 1.76
CA GLY A 117 -26.71 5.42 0.65
C GLY A 117 -26.22 3.98 0.82
N GLY A 118 -25.76 3.58 2.01
CA GLY A 118 -25.18 2.26 2.25
C GLY A 118 -23.65 2.26 2.23
N SER A 119 -23.06 1.08 2.00
CA SER A 119 -21.61 0.89 1.97
C SER A 119 -21.02 1.23 0.60
N ARG A 120 -19.83 1.83 0.56
CA ARG A 120 -19.06 2.07 -0.68
C ARG A 120 -17.58 1.80 -0.51
N TRP A 121 -16.89 1.60 -1.63
CA TRP A 121 -15.43 1.60 -1.64
C TRP A 121 -14.85 2.98 -1.31
N HIS A 122 -13.67 2.98 -0.70
CA HIS A 122 -12.93 4.19 -0.43
C HIS A 122 -12.40 4.82 -1.70
N THR A 123 -12.34 6.15 -1.72
CA THR A 123 -11.73 6.88 -2.83
C THR A 123 -10.19 6.79 -2.76
N PRO A 124 -9.46 6.99 -3.87
CA PRO A 124 -8.01 7.07 -3.84
C PRO A 124 -7.47 8.12 -2.85
N ALA A 125 -8.19 9.23 -2.65
CA ALA A 125 -7.82 10.27 -1.68
C ALA A 125 -7.92 9.76 -0.24
N GLU A 126 -9.01 9.07 0.11
CA GLU A 126 -9.20 8.45 1.43
C GLU A 126 -8.14 7.37 1.70
N ILE A 127 -7.88 6.51 0.70
CA ILE A 127 -6.85 5.46 0.79
C ILE A 127 -5.47 6.06 0.99
N SER A 128 -5.12 7.08 0.21
CA SER A 128 -3.83 7.77 0.30
C SER A 128 -3.66 8.46 1.65
N ALA A 129 -4.69 9.13 2.17
CA ALA A 129 -4.65 9.78 3.48
C ALA A 129 -4.41 8.77 4.60
N ALA A 130 -5.08 7.61 4.57
CA ALA A 130 -4.87 6.55 5.55
C ALA A 130 -3.46 5.95 5.47
N ALA A 131 -2.95 5.74 4.25
CA ALA A 131 -1.58 5.25 4.05
C ALA A 131 -0.53 6.22 4.60
N LEU A 132 -0.67 7.52 4.36
CA LEU A 132 0.23 8.55 4.87
C LEU A 132 0.10 8.75 6.39
N GLY A 133 -1.10 8.60 6.95
CA GLY A 133 -1.30 8.58 8.40
C GLY A 133 -0.55 7.42 9.05
N ALA A 134 -0.75 6.20 8.54
CA ALA A 134 -0.04 5.03 9.02
C ALA A 134 1.49 5.12 8.83
N LEU A 135 1.93 5.73 7.73
CA LEU A 135 3.35 5.99 7.49
C LEU A 135 3.94 6.96 8.51
N ARG A 136 3.17 7.92 9.01
CA ARG A 136 3.64 8.85 10.05
C ARG A 136 3.60 8.23 11.43
N ASP A 137 2.46 7.61 11.76
CA ASP A 137 2.12 7.20 13.11
C ASP A 137 2.77 5.86 13.47
N GLY A 138 3.06 5.01 12.48
CA GLY A 138 3.74 3.73 12.71
C GLY A 138 2.86 2.63 13.31
N HIS A 139 1.54 2.75 13.25
CA HIS A 139 0.60 1.81 13.84
C HIS A 139 -0.32 1.18 12.79
N ASP A 140 -0.65 -0.09 12.97
CA ASP A 140 -1.64 -0.76 12.13
C ASP A 140 -3.01 -0.09 12.27
N THR A 141 -3.74 -0.04 11.16
CA THR A 141 -5.06 0.57 11.15
C THR A 141 -6.00 -0.09 10.14
N VAL A 142 -7.28 0.08 10.38
CA VAL A 142 -8.36 -0.31 9.45
C VAL A 142 -8.99 0.97 8.95
N LEU A 143 -8.95 1.18 7.63
CA LEU A 143 -9.68 2.27 6.99
C LEU A 143 -11.13 1.84 6.80
N GLY A 144 -12.05 2.48 7.52
CA GLY A 144 -13.49 2.21 7.43
C GLY A 144 -13.94 0.96 8.17
N ALA A 145 -15.04 0.35 7.71
CA ALA A 145 -15.61 -0.85 8.31
C ALA A 145 -15.16 -2.12 7.58
N VAL A 146 -14.92 -3.20 8.33
CA VAL A 146 -14.67 -4.55 7.78
C VAL A 146 -15.72 -5.57 8.22
N ARG A 147 -16.72 -5.12 8.99
CA ARG A 147 -17.85 -5.92 9.49
C ARG A 147 -19.14 -5.08 9.48
N PRO A 148 -20.34 -5.71 9.46
CA PRO A 148 -20.56 -7.12 9.15
C PRO A 148 -20.22 -7.40 7.67
N TRP A 149 -19.73 -8.61 7.36
CA TRP A 149 -19.26 -8.93 6.00
C TRP A 149 -20.37 -8.85 4.95
N SER A 150 -21.63 -9.05 5.35
CA SER A 150 -22.82 -8.86 4.53
C SER A 150 -22.99 -7.42 4.00
N HIS A 151 -22.33 -6.44 4.61
CA HIS A 151 -22.37 -5.04 4.18
C HIS A 151 -21.20 -4.66 3.27
N ARG A 152 -20.31 -5.61 2.95
CA ARG A 152 -19.20 -5.35 2.02
C ARG A 152 -19.79 -5.03 0.64
N PRO A 153 -19.37 -3.92 0.00
CA PRO A 153 -19.76 -3.64 -1.39
C PRO A 153 -19.36 -4.81 -2.29
N VAL A 154 -20.23 -5.13 -3.26
CA VAL A 154 -19.95 -6.13 -4.30
C VAL A 154 -19.04 -5.56 -5.38
#